data_AF-A0A2G5L201-F1
#
_entry.id   AF-A0A2G5L201-F1
#
_cell.length_a   1.000
_cell.length_b   1.000
_cell.length_c   1.000
_cell.angle_alpha   90.00
_cell.angle_beta   90.00
_cell.angle_gamma   90.00
#
_symmetry.space_group_name_H-M   'P 1'
#
loop_
_entity.id
_entity.type
_entity.pdbx_description
1 polymer ?
#
loop_
_entity_poly.entity_id
_entity_poly.type
_entity_poly.pdbx_seq_one_letter_code
_entity_poly.pdbx_strand_id
1 'polypeptide(L)'
;MFFDKFDELFHSSLISAVKESELSEEEIIAKLAPEFDNLVTAYEDTISSTYLEHHKFKLNDFLKSHFKNQKTIATTNKNSIIPFHLYINGCAIAFEKITERIGRKRIDSTLKTNVALYGLVIRRADEIANLLLCGHIDGAMIIWRSLYENAIILMLLATENDPELADKFYKHSIRNSKNKVASFNKHYKKLGFKKLPKSTDIKLEKETESLKKEYGKDFLSNDFGWADDLFPGKQKANFRLIEDRVEMSKYRPYYLLCCEQMHSNFNGFKNFMEGSKIILPRLMAQEIDLVHFIDPMQFTLSILHDINDYMLYEFSTPSEYEVNLLLLEKIFEKQQKSFDI
;
A
#
# COMPACT_ATOMS: atom_id res chain seq x y z
N MET A 1 6.76 -26.37 -14.81
CA MET A 1 7.52 -25.10 -14.96
C MET A 1 7.41 -24.58 -16.38
N PHE A 2 7.87 -23.35 -16.69
CA PHE A 2 7.88 -22.82 -18.08
C PHE A 2 8.68 -23.72 -19.04
N PHE A 3 9.76 -24.32 -18.53
CA PHE A 3 10.57 -25.33 -19.21
C PHE A 3 10.50 -26.64 -18.42
N ASP A 4 9.28 -27.17 -18.29
CA ASP A 4 9.09 -28.49 -17.68
C ASP A 4 9.90 -29.52 -18.47
N LYS A 5 10.66 -30.37 -17.76
CA LYS A 5 11.52 -31.39 -18.38
C LYS A 5 12.64 -30.83 -19.29
N PHE A 6 13.11 -29.61 -19.01
CA PHE A 6 14.21 -29.00 -19.77
C PHE A 6 15.42 -29.94 -19.86
N ASP A 7 15.85 -30.52 -18.74
CA ASP A 7 17.02 -31.39 -18.70
C ASP A 7 16.85 -32.62 -19.59
N GLU A 8 15.68 -33.28 -19.55
CA GLU A 8 15.36 -34.42 -20.44
C GLU A 8 15.41 -34.00 -21.92
N LEU A 9 14.83 -32.85 -22.26
CA LEU A 9 14.80 -32.32 -23.64
C LEU A 9 16.18 -31.86 -24.11
N PHE A 10 16.96 -31.24 -23.24
CA PHE A 10 18.30 -30.75 -23.52
C PHE A 10 19.28 -31.92 -23.66
N HIS A 11 19.22 -32.92 -22.77
CA HIS A 11 20.03 -34.15 -22.84
C HIS A 11 19.71 -34.95 -24.10
N SER A 12 18.44 -35.20 -24.41
CA SER A 12 18.05 -35.92 -25.63
C SER A 12 18.52 -35.21 -26.91
N SER A 13 18.50 -33.88 -26.91
CA SER A 13 19.02 -33.06 -28.02
C SER A 13 20.55 -33.16 -28.13
N LEU A 14 21.28 -33.13 -27.01
CA LEU A 14 22.73 -33.33 -26.96
C LEU A 14 23.15 -34.73 -27.42
N ILE A 15 22.51 -35.79 -26.92
CA ILE A 15 22.77 -37.17 -27.33
C ILE A 15 22.52 -37.34 -28.83
N SER A 16 21.44 -36.74 -29.36
CA SER A 16 21.19 -36.74 -30.80
C SER A 16 22.22 -35.92 -31.59
N ALA A 17 22.80 -34.86 -31.03
CA ALA A 17 23.82 -34.04 -31.67
C ALA A 17 25.20 -34.71 -31.66
N VAL A 18 25.51 -35.49 -30.61
CA VAL A 18 26.75 -36.27 -30.48
C VAL A 18 26.52 -37.71 -30.91
N LYS A 19 25.74 -37.93 -31.98
CA LYS A 19 25.32 -39.25 -32.51
C LYS A 19 26.47 -40.22 -32.88
N GLU A 20 27.71 -39.79 -32.72
CA GLU A 20 28.94 -40.54 -32.96
C GLU A 20 29.83 -40.68 -31.71
N SER A 21 29.47 -40.13 -30.54
CA SER A 21 30.24 -40.43 -29.33
C SER A 21 29.92 -41.83 -28.88
N GLU A 22 30.93 -42.68 -28.76
CA GLU A 22 30.87 -44.01 -28.14
C GLU A 22 30.52 -43.98 -26.63
N LEU A 23 30.00 -42.85 -26.13
CA LEU A 23 29.65 -42.62 -24.74
C LEU A 23 28.18 -42.94 -24.48
N SER A 24 27.93 -43.60 -23.37
CA SER A 24 26.57 -43.80 -22.84
C SER A 24 25.98 -42.49 -22.30
N GLU A 25 24.64 -42.44 -22.18
CA GLU A 25 23.90 -41.32 -21.61
C GLU A 25 24.41 -40.92 -20.21
N GLU A 26 24.73 -41.91 -19.38
CA GLU A 26 25.27 -41.72 -18.02
C GLU A 26 26.66 -41.07 -18.03
N GLU A 27 27.53 -41.43 -18.99
CA GLU A 27 28.88 -40.86 -19.12
C GLU A 27 28.86 -39.43 -19.66
N ILE A 28 27.92 -39.10 -20.54
CA ILE A 28 27.73 -37.75 -21.05
C ILE A 28 27.26 -36.82 -19.92
N ILE A 29 26.28 -37.26 -19.12
CA ILE A 29 25.77 -36.50 -17.96
C ILE A 29 26.90 -36.26 -16.94
N ALA A 30 27.69 -37.29 -16.60
CA ALA A 30 28.79 -37.16 -15.66
C ALA A 30 29.88 -36.17 -16.12
N LYS A 31 30.13 -36.08 -17.43
CA LYS A 31 31.08 -35.12 -18.02
C LYS A 31 30.53 -33.71 -18.18
N LEU A 32 29.23 -33.56 -18.39
CA LEU A 32 28.55 -32.27 -18.55
C LEU A 32 28.21 -31.62 -17.21
N ALA A 33 27.85 -32.40 -16.18
CA ALA A 33 27.46 -31.88 -14.88
C ALA A 33 28.45 -30.85 -14.27
N PRO A 34 29.78 -31.02 -14.39
CA PRO A 34 30.75 -30.03 -13.91
C PRO A 34 30.75 -28.71 -14.70
N GLU A 35 30.36 -28.74 -15.99
CA GLU A 35 30.38 -27.61 -16.92
C GLU A 35 28.98 -27.07 -17.23
N PHE A 36 27.93 -27.65 -16.64
CA PHE A 36 26.53 -27.36 -16.95
C PHE A 36 26.20 -25.89 -16.69
N ASP A 37 26.66 -25.35 -15.56
CA ASP A 37 26.46 -23.94 -15.22
C ASP A 37 27.13 -23.01 -16.26
N ASN A 38 28.36 -23.33 -16.70
CA ASN A 38 29.06 -22.56 -17.73
C ASN A 38 28.33 -22.60 -19.07
N LEU A 39 27.77 -23.75 -19.42
CA LEU A 39 27.00 -23.93 -20.64
C LEU A 39 25.66 -23.18 -20.56
N VAL A 40 24.93 -23.28 -19.45
CA VAL A 40 23.68 -22.52 -19.25
C VAL A 40 23.95 -21.02 -19.30
N THR A 41 25.05 -20.54 -18.70
CA THR A 41 25.47 -19.13 -18.82
C THR A 41 25.79 -18.74 -20.26
N ALA A 42 26.43 -19.62 -21.04
CA ALA A 42 26.69 -19.36 -22.46
C ALA A 42 25.40 -19.28 -23.31
N TYR A 43 24.32 -19.93 -22.86
CA TYR A 43 23.00 -19.91 -23.50
C TYR A 43 22.00 -18.93 -22.86
N GLU A 44 22.38 -18.21 -21.80
CA GLU A 44 21.47 -17.36 -21.01
C GLU A 44 20.75 -16.32 -21.87
N ASP A 45 21.51 -15.62 -22.71
CA ASP A 45 20.98 -14.63 -23.66
C ASP A 45 20.07 -15.27 -24.71
N THR A 46 20.41 -16.49 -25.14
CA THR A 46 19.63 -17.24 -26.15
C THR A 46 18.30 -17.71 -25.56
N ILE A 47 18.29 -18.28 -24.36
CA ILE A 47 17.09 -18.75 -23.66
C ILE A 47 16.15 -17.56 -23.39
N SER A 48 16.70 -16.46 -22.90
CA SER A 48 15.96 -15.23 -22.62
C SER A 48 15.34 -14.66 -23.90
N SER A 49 16.12 -14.55 -24.97
CA SER A 49 15.64 -14.04 -26.27
C SER A 49 14.56 -14.95 -26.86
N THR A 50 14.75 -16.27 -26.80
CA THR A 50 13.77 -17.26 -27.28
C THR A 50 12.43 -17.11 -26.57
N TYR A 51 12.42 -16.94 -25.24
CA TYR A 51 11.17 -16.72 -24.52
C TYR A 51 10.50 -15.40 -24.93
N LEU A 52 11.27 -14.31 -25.04
CA LEU A 52 10.75 -13.00 -25.45
C LEU A 52 10.17 -13.03 -26.87
N GLU A 53 10.79 -13.76 -27.80
CA GLU A 53 10.33 -13.87 -29.18
C GLU A 53 9.10 -14.79 -29.34
N HIS A 54 8.98 -15.82 -28.50
CA HIS A 54 7.97 -16.87 -28.66
C HIS A 54 6.90 -16.90 -27.56
N HIS A 55 6.87 -15.93 -26.65
CA HIS A 55 5.87 -15.91 -25.59
C HIS A 55 4.44 -15.89 -26.15
N LYS A 56 3.52 -16.58 -25.47
CA LYS A 56 2.09 -16.55 -25.82
C LYS A 56 1.32 -15.40 -25.15
N PHE A 57 1.99 -14.56 -24.37
CA PHE A 57 1.34 -13.42 -23.73
C PHE A 57 0.83 -12.43 -24.78
N LYS A 58 -0.48 -12.19 -24.76
CA LYS A 58 -1.15 -11.25 -25.67
C LYS A 58 -1.69 -10.10 -24.84
N LEU A 59 -1.01 -8.96 -24.90
CA LEU A 59 -1.37 -7.77 -24.12
C LEU A 59 -2.83 -7.36 -24.35
N ASN A 60 -3.30 -7.38 -25.60
CA ASN A 60 -4.68 -7.01 -25.93
C ASN A 60 -5.72 -7.96 -25.31
N ASP A 61 -5.44 -9.27 -25.29
CA ASP A 61 -6.34 -10.25 -24.66
C ASP A 61 -6.34 -10.08 -23.13
N PHE A 62 -5.18 -9.83 -22.54
CA PHE A 62 -5.04 -9.49 -21.12
C PHE A 62 -5.86 -8.24 -20.76
N LEU A 63 -5.69 -7.14 -21.50
CA LEU A 63 -6.44 -5.89 -21.28
C LEU A 63 -7.95 -6.10 -21.46
N LYS A 64 -8.36 -6.84 -22.51
CA LYS A 64 -9.77 -7.15 -22.74
C LYS A 64 -10.39 -7.94 -21.59
N SER A 65 -9.69 -8.95 -21.07
CA SER A 65 -10.14 -9.71 -19.91
C SER A 65 -10.24 -8.82 -18.67
N HIS A 66 -9.22 -8.00 -18.42
CA HIS A 66 -9.17 -7.11 -17.27
C HIS A 66 -10.33 -6.10 -17.27
N PHE A 67 -10.56 -5.40 -18.39
CA PHE A 67 -11.67 -4.46 -18.52
C PHE A 67 -13.04 -5.13 -18.46
N LYS A 68 -13.17 -6.35 -19.01
CA LYS A 68 -14.40 -7.13 -18.88
C LYS A 68 -14.71 -7.40 -17.40
N ASN A 69 -13.71 -7.81 -16.62
CA ASN A 69 -13.89 -8.12 -15.20
C ASN A 69 -14.25 -6.87 -14.39
N GLN A 70 -13.55 -5.74 -14.59
CA GLN A 70 -13.90 -4.47 -13.96
C GLN A 70 -15.34 -4.05 -14.29
N LYS A 71 -15.75 -4.18 -15.56
CA LYS A 71 -17.12 -3.90 -15.97
C LYS A 71 -18.11 -4.81 -15.25
N THR A 72 -17.84 -6.11 -15.20
CA THR A 72 -18.66 -7.08 -14.47
C THR A 72 -18.83 -6.65 -13.02
N ILE A 73 -17.73 -6.42 -12.30
CA ILE A 73 -17.73 -5.97 -10.90
C ILE A 73 -18.59 -4.71 -10.72
N ALA A 74 -18.34 -3.67 -11.53
CA ALA A 74 -19.06 -2.41 -11.44
C ALA A 74 -20.56 -2.56 -11.73
N THR A 75 -20.93 -3.43 -12.67
CA THR A 75 -22.34 -3.65 -13.03
C THR A 75 -23.09 -4.55 -12.04
N THR A 76 -22.46 -5.62 -11.56
CA THR A 76 -23.05 -6.55 -10.59
C THR A 76 -23.25 -5.86 -9.24
N ASN A 77 -22.28 -5.06 -8.81
CA ASN A 77 -22.27 -4.41 -7.50
C ASN A 77 -22.65 -2.93 -7.59
N LYS A 78 -23.39 -2.53 -8.63
CA LYS A 78 -23.67 -1.12 -8.98
C LYS A 78 -24.26 -0.32 -7.83
N ASN A 79 -25.16 -0.93 -7.05
CA ASN A 79 -25.86 -0.26 -5.95
C ASN A 79 -24.93 0.13 -4.80
N SER A 80 -23.81 -0.57 -4.62
CA SER A 80 -22.76 -0.28 -3.63
C SER A 80 -21.59 0.49 -4.23
N ILE A 81 -21.25 0.24 -5.50
CA ILE A 81 -20.14 0.93 -6.17
C ILE A 81 -20.42 2.42 -6.36
N ILE A 82 -21.65 2.78 -6.76
CA ILE A 82 -22.02 4.18 -7.00
C ILE A 82 -21.94 5.05 -5.74
N PRO A 83 -22.65 4.75 -4.63
CA PRO A 83 -22.59 5.58 -3.43
C PRO A 83 -21.17 5.65 -2.85
N PHE A 84 -20.40 4.57 -2.90
CA PHE A 84 -18.99 4.55 -2.49
C PHE A 84 -18.16 5.59 -3.24
N HIS A 85 -18.20 5.60 -4.57
CA HIS A 85 -17.47 6.56 -5.39
C HIS A 85 -18.02 7.99 -5.25
N LEU A 86 -19.33 8.15 -5.10
CA LEU A 86 -19.94 9.47 -4.87
C LEU A 86 -19.45 10.09 -3.56
N TYR A 87 -19.28 9.29 -2.50
CA TYR A 87 -18.76 9.78 -1.23
C TYR A 87 -17.30 10.25 -1.39
N ILE A 88 -16.44 9.42 -1.99
CA ILE A 88 -15.03 9.77 -2.25
C ILE A 88 -14.93 11.03 -3.11
N ASN A 89 -15.77 11.14 -4.15
CA ASN A 89 -15.84 12.32 -4.99
C ASN A 89 -16.29 13.57 -4.21
N GLY A 90 -17.26 13.43 -3.29
CA GLY A 90 -17.66 14.50 -2.38
C GLY A 90 -16.49 15.03 -1.54
N CYS A 91 -15.69 14.13 -0.95
CA CYS A 91 -14.47 14.51 -0.22
C CYS A 91 -13.44 15.21 -1.14
N ALA A 92 -13.28 14.73 -2.38
CA ALA A 92 -12.37 15.35 -3.35
C ALA A 92 -12.82 16.77 -3.74
N ILE A 93 -14.12 17.00 -3.94
CA ILE A 93 -14.69 18.33 -4.18
C ILE A 93 -14.45 19.23 -2.96
N ALA A 94 -14.68 18.73 -1.74
CA ALA A 94 -14.42 19.48 -0.51
C ALA A 94 -12.94 19.88 -0.41
N PHE A 95 -12.02 18.95 -0.69
CA PHE A 95 -10.58 19.23 -0.75
C PHE A 95 -10.25 20.32 -1.76
N GLU A 96 -10.77 20.25 -2.99
CA GLU A 96 -10.58 21.28 -4.02
C GLU A 96 -11.03 22.65 -3.50
N LYS A 97 -12.23 22.74 -2.91
CA LYS A 97 -12.76 23.98 -2.33
C LYS A 97 -11.92 24.51 -1.18
N ILE A 98 -11.43 23.65 -0.30
CA ILE A 98 -10.51 24.02 0.78
C ILE A 98 -9.22 24.61 0.19
N THR A 99 -8.63 23.96 -0.82
CA THR A 99 -7.40 24.46 -1.46
C THR A 99 -7.62 25.80 -2.19
N GLU A 100 -8.77 25.99 -2.84
CA GLU A 100 -9.16 27.27 -3.45
C GLU A 100 -9.28 28.39 -2.40
N ARG A 101 -9.97 28.12 -1.27
CA ARG A 101 -10.17 29.08 -0.16
C ARG A 101 -8.86 29.49 0.50
N ILE A 102 -7.94 28.55 0.64
CA ILE A 102 -6.61 28.77 1.20
C ILE A 102 -5.71 29.56 0.22
N GLY A 103 -6.06 29.60 -1.07
CA GLY A 103 -5.29 30.19 -2.16
C GLY A 103 -4.58 31.51 -1.84
N ARG A 104 -3.29 31.58 -2.23
CA ARG A 104 -2.35 32.73 -2.17
C ARG A 104 -2.12 33.40 -0.81
N LYS A 105 -2.77 32.98 0.26
CA LYS A 105 -2.49 33.47 1.62
C LYS A 105 -1.24 32.78 2.17
N ARG A 106 -0.51 33.48 3.04
CA ARG A 106 0.57 32.87 3.83
C ARG A 106 -0.09 31.92 4.83
N ILE A 107 0.02 30.63 4.58
CA ILE A 107 -0.39 29.57 5.51
C ILE A 107 0.79 29.14 6.37
N ASP A 108 0.52 28.82 7.63
CA ASP A 108 1.50 28.16 8.49
C ASP A 108 1.72 26.69 8.07
N SER A 109 2.74 26.08 8.67
CA SER A 109 3.15 24.70 8.39
C SER A 109 2.15 23.65 8.87
N THR A 110 1.36 23.94 9.90
CA THR A 110 0.35 23.02 10.46
C THR A 110 -0.78 22.87 9.47
N LEU A 111 -1.40 23.99 9.08
CA LEU A 111 -2.48 24.01 8.12
C LEU A 111 -2.07 23.37 6.78
N LYS A 112 -0.85 23.67 6.31
CA LYS A 112 -0.30 23.06 5.09
C LYS A 112 -0.18 21.53 5.22
N THR A 113 0.34 21.03 6.34
CA THR A 113 0.50 19.60 6.61
C THR A 113 -0.86 18.91 6.70
N ASN A 114 -1.81 19.49 7.41
CA ASN A 114 -3.15 18.94 7.58
C ASN A 114 -3.89 18.80 6.24
N VAL A 115 -3.90 19.86 5.43
CA VAL A 115 -4.51 19.80 4.09
C VAL A 115 -3.80 18.79 3.19
N ALA A 116 -2.47 18.68 3.25
CA ALA A 116 -1.73 17.67 2.50
C ALA A 116 -2.07 16.24 2.93
N LEU A 117 -2.20 15.99 4.24
CA LEU A 117 -2.62 14.70 4.77
C LEU A 117 -4.07 14.37 4.39
N TYR A 118 -4.97 15.36 4.39
CA TYR A 118 -6.35 15.17 3.95
C TYR A 118 -6.43 14.74 2.48
N GLY A 119 -5.69 15.42 1.60
CA GLY A 119 -5.56 15.00 0.20
C GLY A 119 -4.96 13.58 0.05
N LEU A 120 -4.00 13.21 0.91
CA LEU A 120 -3.43 11.87 0.93
C LEU A 120 -4.44 10.80 1.37
N VAL A 121 -5.26 11.08 2.38
CA VAL A 121 -6.34 10.19 2.84
C VAL A 121 -7.36 9.94 1.71
N ILE A 122 -7.80 11.00 1.03
CA ILE A 122 -8.70 10.89 -0.13
C ILE A 122 -8.05 10.08 -1.25
N ARG A 123 -6.77 10.31 -1.52
CA ARG A 123 -6.02 9.53 -2.51
C ARG A 123 -5.99 8.04 -2.16
N ARG A 124 -5.79 7.68 -0.89
CA ARG A 124 -5.85 6.26 -0.47
C ARG A 124 -7.24 5.67 -0.67
N ALA A 125 -8.30 6.44 -0.42
CA ALA A 125 -9.66 5.98 -0.68
C ALA A 125 -9.91 5.70 -2.17
N ASP A 126 -9.40 6.55 -3.05
CA ASP A 126 -9.44 6.34 -4.50
C ASP A 126 -8.63 5.09 -4.93
N GLU A 127 -7.44 4.89 -4.35
CA GLU A 127 -6.64 3.68 -4.59
C GLU A 127 -7.37 2.40 -4.14
N ILE A 128 -8.07 2.44 -2.99
CA ILE A 128 -8.95 1.36 -2.52
C ILE A 128 -10.06 1.11 -3.55
N ALA A 129 -10.75 2.15 -4.01
CA ALA A 129 -11.83 2.02 -4.99
C ALA A 129 -11.34 1.35 -6.29
N ASN A 130 -10.18 1.75 -6.79
CA ASN A 130 -9.57 1.14 -7.98
C ASN A 130 -9.18 -0.33 -7.76
N LEU A 131 -8.66 -0.69 -6.58
CA LEU A 131 -8.33 -2.07 -6.24
C LEU A 131 -9.58 -2.96 -6.16
N LEU A 132 -10.65 -2.45 -5.57
CA LEU A 132 -11.94 -3.15 -5.53
C LEU A 132 -12.53 -3.35 -6.92
N LEU A 133 -12.46 -2.34 -7.80
CA LEU A 133 -12.87 -2.49 -9.20
C LEU A 133 -12.06 -3.56 -9.94
N CYS A 134 -10.83 -3.84 -9.51
CA CYS A 134 -10.00 -4.92 -10.04
C CYS A 134 -10.18 -6.27 -9.31
N GLY A 135 -11.05 -6.35 -8.30
CA GLY A 135 -11.27 -7.57 -7.50
C GLY A 135 -10.11 -7.91 -6.56
N HIS A 136 -9.33 -6.92 -6.12
CA HIS A 136 -8.15 -7.09 -5.25
C HIS A 136 -8.44 -6.63 -3.82
N ILE A 137 -9.10 -7.50 -3.04
CA ILE A 137 -9.59 -7.19 -1.69
C ILE A 137 -8.44 -7.04 -0.68
N ASP A 138 -7.50 -7.98 -0.65
CA ASP A 138 -6.38 -7.92 0.29
C ASP A 138 -5.51 -6.68 0.04
N GLY A 139 -5.31 -6.33 -1.25
CA GLY A 139 -4.67 -5.08 -1.65
C GLY A 139 -5.42 -3.86 -1.13
N ALA A 140 -6.75 -3.82 -1.27
CA ALA A 140 -7.58 -2.73 -0.75
C ALA A 140 -7.45 -2.60 0.77
N MET A 141 -7.45 -3.70 1.52
CA MET A 141 -7.29 -3.71 2.99
C MET A 141 -5.90 -3.26 3.43
N ILE A 142 -4.85 -3.61 2.67
CA ILE A 142 -3.49 -3.10 2.89
C ILE A 142 -3.45 -1.58 2.73
N ILE A 143 -4.08 -1.05 1.67
CA ILE A 143 -4.16 0.40 1.47
C ILE A 143 -5.04 1.06 2.52
N TRP A 144 -6.12 0.42 2.97
CA TRP A 144 -6.96 0.92 4.05
C TRP A 144 -6.18 1.15 5.34
N ARG A 145 -5.25 0.24 5.69
CA ARG A 145 -4.36 0.45 6.84
C ARG A 145 -3.57 1.76 6.71
N SER A 146 -3.02 2.03 5.53
CA SER A 146 -2.28 3.27 5.24
C SER A 146 -3.20 4.49 5.30
N LEU A 147 -4.42 4.39 4.75
CA LEU A 147 -5.46 5.41 4.86
C LEU A 147 -5.73 5.77 6.32
N TYR A 148 -5.97 4.75 7.15
CA TYR A 148 -6.27 4.91 8.57
C TYR A 148 -5.09 5.54 9.33
N GLU A 149 -3.86 5.06 9.13
CA GLU A 149 -2.67 5.67 9.74
C GLU A 149 -2.53 7.16 9.33
N ASN A 150 -2.79 7.50 8.05
CA ASN A 150 -2.76 8.90 7.60
C ASN A 150 -3.90 9.74 8.20
N ALA A 151 -5.09 9.17 8.35
CA ALA A 151 -6.24 9.82 8.96
C ALA A 151 -6.02 10.12 10.45
N ILE A 152 -5.43 9.18 11.20
CA ILE A 152 -5.09 9.37 12.62
C ILE A 152 -4.06 10.49 12.82
N ILE A 153 -3.01 10.53 11.99
CA ILE A 153 -2.02 11.61 12.06
C ILE A 153 -2.62 12.95 11.63
N LEU A 154 -3.48 12.97 10.62
CA LEU A 154 -4.24 14.16 10.24
C LEU A 154 -5.03 14.71 11.43
N MET A 155 -5.87 13.87 12.04
CA MET A 155 -6.69 14.30 13.17
C MET A 155 -5.84 14.80 14.32
N LEU A 156 -4.76 14.09 14.67
CA LEU A 156 -3.88 14.53 15.76
C LEU A 156 -3.33 15.94 15.50
N LEU A 157 -2.73 16.17 14.34
CA LEU A 157 -2.13 17.47 14.02
C LEU A 157 -3.18 18.58 13.88
N ALA A 158 -4.39 18.25 13.43
CA ALA A 158 -5.48 19.19 13.27
C ALA A 158 -6.13 19.58 14.60
N THR A 159 -6.40 18.61 15.48
CA THR A 159 -7.04 18.88 16.78
C THR A 159 -6.08 19.51 17.79
N GLU A 160 -4.80 19.15 17.79
CA GLU A 160 -3.80 19.82 18.65
C GLU A 160 -3.53 21.25 18.19
N ASN A 161 -3.59 21.49 16.86
CA ASN A 161 -3.37 22.78 16.23
C ASN A 161 -2.08 23.49 16.71
N ASP A 162 -1.00 22.71 16.89
CA ASP A 162 0.30 23.18 17.38
C ASP A 162 1.36 23.20 16.27
N PRO A 163 1.86 24.39 15.87
CA PRO A 163 2.96 24.55 14.93
C PRO A 163 4.25 23.81 15.30
N GLU A 164 4.59 23.72 16.59
CA GLU A 164 5.80 23.01 17.01
C GLU A 164 5.66 21.51 16.83
N LEU A 165 4.49 20.95 17.15
CA LEU A 165 4.19 19.54 16.92
C LEU A 165 4.26 19.18 15.43
N ALA A 166 3.68 20.02 14.55
CA ALA A 166 3.74 19.80 13.11
C ALA A 166 5.17 19.85 12.55
N ASP A 167 6.01 20.76 13.06
CA ASP A 167 7.42 20.85 12.69
C ASP A 167 8.21 19.62 13.18
N LYS A 168 7.96 19.16 14.41
CA LYS A 168 8.54 17.92 14.96
C LYS A 168 8.16 16.72 14.09
N PHE A 169 6.90 16.58 13.70
CA PHE A 169 6.44 15.51 12.79
C PHE A 169 7.23 15.50 11.48
N TYR A 170 7.36 16.68 10.85
CA TYR A 170 8.12 16.82 9.61
C TYR A 170 9.60 16.46 9.80
N LYS A 171 10.27 17.03 10.80
CA LYS A 171 11.70 16.81 11.08
C LYS A 171 12.00 15.34 11.45
N HIS A 172 11.07 14.66 12.13
CA HIS A 172 11.21 13.26 12.52
C HIS A 172 11.31 12.29 11.33
N SER A 173 10.83 12.68 10.14
CA SER A 173 10.96 11.89 8.91
C SER A 173 12.42 11.50 8.57
N ILE A 174 13.41 12.25 9.10
CA ILE A 174 14.83 11.95 8.97
C ILE A 174 15.18 10.54 9.45
N ARG A 175 14.48 10.03 10.48
CA ARG A 175 14.71 8.71 11.07
C ARG A 175 14.53 7.63 10.01
N ASN A 176 13.45 7.72 9.25
CA ASN A 176 13.13 6.77 8.20
C ASN A 176 14.13 6.87 7.04
N SER A 177 14.55 8.08 6.68
CA SER A 177 15.59 8.30 5.68
C SER A 177 16.92 7.67 6.08
N LYS A 178 17.36 7.84 7.34
CA LYS A 178 18.58 7.24 7.88
C LYS A 178 18.53 5.71 7.84
N ASN A 179 17.42 5.11 8.28
CA ASN A 179 17.25 3.65 8.26
C ASN A 179 17.29 3.08 6.83
N LYS A 180 16.62 3.74 5.87
CA LYS A 180 16.61 3.35 4.45
C LYS A 180 18.01 3.42 3.83
N VAL A 181 18.74 4.50 4.06
CA VAL A 181 20.09 4.68 3.51
C VAL A 181 21.07 3.68 4.13
N ALA A 182 21.02 3.46 5.45
CA ALA A 182 21.85 2.46 6.12
C ALA A 182 21.60 1.05 5.55
N SER A 183 20.34 0.67 5.36
CA SER A 183 19.97 -0.61 4.74
C SER A 183 20.47 -0.71 3.30
N PHE A 184 20.21 0.31 2.46
CA PHE A 184 20.69 0.34 1.09
C PHE A 184 22.22 0.18 1.01
N ASN A 185 22.96 0.97 1.80
CA ASN A 185 24.42 0.93 1.82
C ASN A 185 24.99 -0.45 2.23
N LYS A 186 24.25 -1.23 3.02
CA LYS A 186 24.60 -2.61 3.38
C LYS A 186 24.41 -3.60 2.23
N HIS A 187 23.44 -3.36 1.36
CA HIS A 187 22.98 -4.36 0.38
C HIS A 187 23.27 -4.02 -1.09
N TYR A 188 23.55 -2.75 -1.44
CA TYR A 188 23.63 -2.30 -2.84
C TYR A 188 24.58 -3.12 -3.71
N LYS A 189 25.75 -3.53 -3.18
CA LYS A 189 26.72 -4.35 -3.92
C LYS A 189 26.15 -5.71 -4.29
N LYS A 190 25.44 -6.36 -3.37
CA LYS A 190 24.81 -7.67 -3.60
C LYS A 190 23.64 -7.58 -4.58
N LEU A 191 22.96 -6.43 -4.61
CA LEU A 191 21.86 -6.14 -5.53
C LEU A 191 22.34 -5.68 -6.92
N GLY A 192 23.65 -5.51 -7.14
CA GLY A 192 24.19 -4.97 -8.39
C GLY A 192 23.86 -3.49 -8.64
N PHE A 193 23.40 -2.76 -7.62
CA PHE A 193 23.03 -1.35 -7.75
C PHE A 193 24.23 -0.42 -7.61
N LYS A 194 24.10 0.82 -8.08
CA LYS A 194 25.13 1.86 -7.88
C LYS A 194 25.12 2.35 -6.43
N LYS A 195 26.30 2.67 -5.90
CA LYS A 195 26.43 3.26 -4.55
C LYS A 195 25.79 4.65 -4.51
N LEU A 196 25.17 5.00 -3.38
CA LEU A 196 24.76 6.38 -3.11
C LEU A 196 25.97 7.33 -2.94
N PRO A 197 25.81 8.63 -3.24
CA PRO A 197 26.84 9.63 -2.98
C PRO A 197 27.20 9.73 -1.49
N LYS A 198 28.50 9.91 -1.18
CA LYS A 198 28.96 10.12 0.21
C LYS A 198 28.30 11.34 0.89
N SER A 199 27.90 12.34 0.12
CA SER A 199 27.21 13.53 0.62
C SER A 199 25.85 13.21 1.25
N THR A 200 25.19 12.12 0.83
CA THR A 200 23.92 11.67 1.42
C THR A 200 24.11 11.28 2.88
N ASP A 201 25.11 10.45 3.19
CA ASP A 201 25.39 10.01 4.56
C ASP A 201 25.80 11.19 5.46
N ILE A 202 26.66 12.07 4.95
CA ILE A 202 27.14 13.26 5.69
C ILE A 202 25.97 14.18 6.05
N LYS A 203 25.06 14.42 5.09
CA LYS A 203 23.88 15.26 5.32
C LYS A 203 22.97 14.66 6.39
N LEU A 204 22.64 13.37 6.27
CA LEU A 204 21.75 12.68 7.21
C LEU A 204 22.33 12.64 8.62
N GLU A 205 23.64 12.42 8.76
CA GLU A 205 24.28 12.39 10.07
C GLU A 205 24.27 13.78 10.73
N LYS A 206 24.57 14.84 9.96
CA LYS A 206 24.51 16.22 10.45
C LYS A 206 23.10 16.60 10.93
N GLU A 207 22.08 16.28 10.13
CA GLU A 207 20.68 16.55 10.48
C GLU A 207 20.25 15.74 11.71
N THR A 208 20.63 14.47 11.79
CA THR A 208 20.36 13.59 12.94
C THR A 208 20.95 14.15 14.23
N GLU A 209 22.23 14.53 14.23
CA GLU A 209 22.90 15.06 15.41
C GLU A 209 22.36 16.43 15.82
N SER A 210 21.96 17.27 14.85
CA SER A 210 21.27 18.53 15.12
C SER A 210 19.95 18.29 15.88
N LEU A 211 19.13 17.35 15.42
CA LEU A 211 17.84 17.06 16.02
C LEU A 211 17.96 16.41 17.41
N LYS A 212 18.96 15.54 17.63
CA LYS A 212 19.26 15.00 18.96
C LYS A 212 19.70 16.08 19.95
N LYS A 213 20.38 17.12 19.47
CA LYS A 213 20.79 18.26 20.30
C LYS A 213 19.60 19.16 20.63
N GLU A 214 18.69 19.36 19.68
CA GLU A 214 17.50 20.22 19.80
C GLU A 214 16.40 19.58 20.66
N TYR A 215 16.06 18.31 20.40
CA TYR A 215 14.91 17.62 21.02
C TYR A 215 15.29 16.48 21.98
N GLY A 216 16.59 16.23 22.15
CA GLY A 216 17.09 15.13 22.97
C GLY A 216 17.26 13.82 22.22
N LYS A 217 18.00 12.89 22.84
CA LYS A 217 18.39 11.60 22.22
C LYS A 217 17.20 10.70 21.91
N ASP A 218 16.12 10.83 22.67
CA ASP A 218 14.94 9.99 22.54
C ASP A 218 14.04 10.36 21.36
N PHE A 219 14.20 11.57 20.80
CA PHE A 219 13.34 12.07 19.72
C PHE A 219 13.29 11.13 18.52
N LEU A 220 14.42 10.49 18.17
CA LEU A 220 14.52 9.55 17.04
C LEU A 220 14.54 8.07 17.48
N SER A 221 14.28 7.79 18.76
CA SER A 221 14.40 6.43 19.33
C SER A 221 13.28 5.49 18.90
N ASN A 222 12.09 6.02 18.61
CA ASN A 222 10.91 5.26 18.25
C ASN A 222 10.20 5.89 17.02
N ASP A 223 9.18 5.23 16.47
CA ASP A 223 8.50 5.69 15.25
C ASP A 223 7.64 6.95 15.44
N PHE A 224 7.27 7.26 16.68
CA PHE A 224 6.37 8.36 17.07
C PHE A 224 7.02 9.34 18.05
N GLY A 225 8.35 9.34 18.19
CA GLY A 225 9.05 10.14 19.20
C GLY A 225 8.82 11.66 19.10
N TRP A 226 8.35 12.12 17.94
CA TRP A 226 7.91 13.51 17.72
C TRP A 226 6.66 13.92 18.52
N ALA A 227 5.87 12.94 18.98
CA ALA A 227 4.64 13.14 19.74
C ALA A 227 4.80 12.76 21.23
N ASP A 228 6.00 12.43 21.71
CA ASP A 228 6.26 12.02 23.10
C ASP A 228 5.73 13.07 24.11
N ASP A 229 5.85 14.36 23.78
CA ASP A 229 5.44 15.47 24.64
C ASP A 229 3.92 15.55 24.88
N LEU A 230 3.11 14.87 24.06
CA LEU A 230 1.66 14.82 24.23
C LEU A 230 1.22 13.89 25.37
N PHE A 231 2.12 13.03 25.87
CA PHE A 231 1.78 11.99 26.84
C PHE A 231 2.47 12.22 28.19
N PRO A 232 1.71 12.13 29.31
CA PRO A 232 2.26 12.42 30.64
C PRO A 232 3.26 11.35 31.10
N GLY A 233 4.10 11.71 32.08
CA GLY A 233 4.89 10.73 32.85
C GLY A 233 6.04 10.07 32.10
N LYS A 234 6.59 10.70 31.06
CA LYS A 234 7.64 10.15 30.16
C LYS A 234 7.18 8.92 29.37
N GLN A 235 5.87 8.71 29.24
CA GLN A 235 5.34 7.66 28.39
C GLN A 235 5.72 7.92 26.93
N LYS A 236 6.30 6.91 26.27
CA LYS A 236 6.69 7.02 24.85
C LYS A 236 5.45 6.92 23.97
N ALA A 237 5.34 7.85 23.03
CA ALA A 237 4.29 7.84 22.04
C ALA A 237 4.32 6.52 21.26
N ASN A 238 3.14 6.00 20.98
CA ASN A 238 2.95 4.88 20.07
C ASN A 238 1.61 5.06 19.36
N PHE A 239 1.41 4.31 18.28
CA PHE A 239 0.21 4.46 17.47
C PHE A 239 -1.08 4.31 18.28
N ARG A 240 -1.13 3.36 19.24
CA ARG A 240 -2.32 3.12 20.06
C ARG A 240 -2.67 4.33 20.94
N LEU A 241 -1.68 4.94 21.58
CA LEU A 241 -1.89 6.13 22.39
C LEU A 241 -2.37 7.32 21.55
N ILE A 242 -1.86 7.44 20.32
CA ILE A 242 -2.31 8.46 19.39
C ILE A 242 -3.76 8.20 18.96
N GLU A 243 -4.13 6.96 18.63
CA GLU A 243 -5.52 6.59 18.31
C GLU A 243 -6.48 6.92 19.45
N ASP A 244 -6.09 6.61 20.69
CA ASP A 244 -6.89 6.90 21.88
C ASP A 244 -7.03 8.42 22.11
N ARG A 245 -5.95 9.20 21.84
CA ARG A 245 -5.96 10.66 22.00
C ARG A 245 -6.89 11.37 21.02
N VAL A 246 -7.04 10.86 19.80
CA VAL A 246 -7.96 11.41 18.79
C VAL A 246 -9.33 10.73 18.80
N GLU A 247 -9.61 9.91 19.82
CA GLU A 247 -10.90 9.22 20.03
C GLU A 247 -11.34 8.29 18.87
N MET A 248 -10.39 7.83 18.05
CA MET A 248 -10.66 6.95 16.89
C MET A 248 -10.37 5.47 17.19
N SER A 249 -10.07 5.13 18.44
CA SER A 249 -9.74 3.77 18.86
C SER A 249 -10.86 2.74 18.64
N LYS A 250 -12.09 3.19 18.36
CA LYS A 250 -13.23 2.39 17.89
C LYS A 250 -12.94 1.61 16.59
N TYR A 251 -12.01 2.08 15.75
CA TYR A 251 -11.62 1.43 14.49
C TYR A 251 -10.48 0.42 14.63
N ARG A 252 -9.90 0.28 15.83
CA ARG A 252 -8.80 -0.63 16.13
C ARG A 252 -9.05 -2.09 15.69
N PRO A 253 -10.24 -2.68 15.87
CA PRO A 253 -10.49 -4.04 15.39
C PRO A 253 -10.25 -4.18 13.88
N TYR A 254 -10.66 -3.19 13.09
CA TYR A 254 -10.48 -3.17 11.64
C TYR A 254 -9.01 -2.94 11.26
N TYR A 255 -8.29 -2.11 12.02
CA TYR A 255 -6.84 -1.97 11.88
C TYR A 255 -6.09 -3.28 12.09
N LEU A 256 -6.45 -4.06 13.12
CA LEU A 256 -5.85 -5.36 13.38
C LEU A 256 -6.17 -6.35 12.26
N LEU A 257 -7.41 -6.38 11.78
CA LEU A 257 -7.82 -7.21 10.64
C LEU A 257 -6.99 -6.90 9.38
N CYS A 258 -6.81 -5.61 9.06
CA CYS A 258 -6.00 -5.20 7.90
C CYS A 258 -4.50 -5.51 8.09
N CYS A 259 -3.99 -5.50 9.33
CA CYS A 259 -2.62 -5.91 9.61
C CYS A 259 -2.38 -7.39 9.27
N GLU A 260 -3.40 -8.26 9.35
CA GLU A 260 -3.25 -9.66 8.98
C GLU A 260 -2.92 -9.84 7.49
N GLN A 261 -3.37 -8.93 6.62
CA GLN A 261 -3.08 -8.95 5.18
C GLN A 261 -1.64 -8.53 4.85
N MET A 262 -0.98 -7.81 5.76
CA MET A 262 0.41 -7.37 5.59
C MET A 262 1.43 -8.39 6.06
N HIS A 263 1.07 -9.23 7.02
CA HIS A 263 1.98 -10.20 7.62
C HIS A 263 1.75 -11.57 7.02
N SER A 264 2.82 -12.24 6.59
CA SER A 264 2.76 -13.61 6.08
C SER A 264 2.44 -14.60 7.22
N ASN A 265 1.15 -14.73 7.51
CA ASN A 265 0.60 -15.71 8.46
C ASN A 265 -0.47 -16.56 7.75
N PHE A 266 -0.91 -17.62 8.40
CA PHE A 266 -1.86 -18.56 7.79
C PHE A 266 -3.27 -17.95 7.58
N ASN A 267 -3.63 -16.88 8.30
CA ASN A 267 -4.95 -16.27 8.17
C ASN A 267 -5.19 -15.67 6.79
N GLY A 268 -4.13 -15.25 6.07
CA GLY A 268 -4.23 -14.79 4.69
C GLY A 268 -4.76 -15.84 3.71
N PHE A 269 -4.77 -17.13 4.09
CA PHE A 269 -5.35 -18.19 3.26
C PHE A 269 -6.84 -18.45 3.51
N LYS A 270 -7.44 -17.90 4.58
CA LYS A 270 -8.80 -18.26 5.02
C LYS A 270 -9.85 -18.11 3.92
N ASN A 271 -9.78 -17.03 3.13
CA ASN A 271 -10.73 -16.76 2.03
C ASN A 271 -10.58 -17.75 0.87
N PHE A 272 -9.47 -18.48 0.82
CA PHE A 272 -9.17 -19.47 -0.21
C PHE A 272 -9.34 -20.91 0.29
N MET A 273 -9.89 -21.12 1.49
CA MET A 273 -10.07 -22.45 2.06
C MET A 273 -11.45 -23.05 1.78
N GLU A 274 -11.50 -24.37 1.65
CA GLU A 274 -12.71 -25.18 1.73
C GLU A 274 -12.48 -26.30 2.75
N GLY A 275 -13.15 -26.22 3.90
CA GLY A 275 -12.81 -27.04 5.07
C GLY A 275 -11.36 -26.79 5.51
N SER A 276 -10.53 -27.85 5.48
CA SER A 276 -9.11 -27.78 5.87
C SER A 276 -8.15 -27.67 4.68
N LYS A 277 -8.64 -27.44 3.46
CA LYS A 277 -7.82 -27.42 2.23
C LYS A 277 -7.77 -26.03 1.62
N ILE A 278 -6.59 -25.63 1.14
CA ILE A 278 -6.41 -24.41 0.35
C ILE A 278 -6.75 -24.72 -1.11
N ILE A 279 -7.63 -23.91 -1.70
CA ILE A 279 -8.06 -24.01 -3.09
C ILE A 279 -7.13 -23.16 -3.96
N LEU A 280 -6.05 -23.77 -4.46
CA LEU A 280 -4.99 -23.07 -5.19
C LEU A 280 -5.49 -22.21 -6.36
N PRO A 281 -6.46 -22.65 -7.19
CA PRO A 281 -6.95 -21.80 -8.28
C PRO A 281 -7.59 -20.48 -7.80
N ARG A 282 -8.18 -20.44 -6.60
CA ARG A 282 -8.81 -19.22 -6.06
C ARG A 282 -7.79 -18.15 -5.71
N LEU A 283 -6.55 -18.52 -5.35
CA LEU A 283 -5.46 -17.56 -5.06
C LEU A 283 -5.16 -16.63 -6.23
N MET A 284 -5.46 -17.07 -7.45
CA MET A 284 -5.19 -16.32 -8.69
C MET A 284 -6.48 -15.74 -9.30
N ALA A 285 -7.64 -15.97 -8.69
CA ALA A 285 -8.91 -15.46 -9.16
C ALA A 285 -9.14 -14.03 -8.65
N GLN A 286 -9.87 -13.23 -9.45
CA GLN A 286 -10.36 -11.94 -8.99
C GLN A 286 -11.68 -12.13 -8.27
N GLU A 287 -11.86 -11.39 -7.18
CA GLU A 287 -13.14 -11.36 -6.46
C GLU A 287 -14.17 -10.52 -7.22
N ILE A 288 -15.39 -11.03 -7.28
CA ILE A 288 -16.52 -10.35 -7.95
C ILE A 288 -17.73 -10.14 -7.04
N ASP A 289 -17.81 -10.91 -5.95
CA ASP A 289 -18.98 -10.94 -5.08
C ASP A 289 -18.94 -9.79 -4.07
N LEU A 290 -20.09 -9.10 -3.91
CA LEU A 290 -20.23 -7.95 -3.04
C LEU A 290 -19.78 -8.23 -1.59
N VAL A 291 -20.03 -9.42 -1.07
CA VAL A 291 -19.71 -9.79 0.33
C VAL A 291 -18.25 -9.50 0.70
N HIS A 292 -17.31 -9.73 -0.22
CA HIS A 292 -15.88 -9.47 0.02
C HIS A 292 -15.51 -7.98 -0.07
N PHE A 293 -16.40 -7.14 -0.60
CA PHE A 293 -16.18 -5.72 -0.86
C PHE A 293 -16.74 -4.86 0.28
N ILE A 294 -17.69 -5.40 1.07
CA ILE A 294 -18.38 -4.69 2.15
C ILE A 294 -17.37 -4.11 3.14
N ASP A 295 -16.48 -4.94 3.69
CA ASP A 295 -15.50 -4.52 4.70
C ASP A 295 -14.61 -3.37 4.20
N PRO A 296 -13.88 -3.49 3.07
CA PRO A 296 -13.11 -2.38 2.52
C PRO A 296 -13.94 -1.10 2.30
N MET A 297 -15.16 -1.21 1.76
CA MET A 297 -16.01 -0.05 1.48
C MET A 297 -16.48 0.62 2.77
N GLN A 298 -17.03 -0.17 3.69
CA GLN A 298 -17.57 0.31 4.96
C GLN A 298 -16.48 0.95 5.80
N PHE A 299 -15.34 0.27 5.97
CA PHE A 299 -14.24 0.82 6.76
C PHE A 299 -13.71 2.11 6.14
N THR A 300 -13.61 2.19 4.81
CA THR A 300 -13.15 3.41 4.13
C THR A 300 -14.12 4.56 4.39
N LEU A 301 -15.41 4.36 4.16
CA LEU A 301 -16.38 5.43 4.32
C LEU A 301 -16.56 5.86 5.77
N SER A 302 -16.48 4.95 6.74
CA SER A 302 -16.57 5.34 8.16
C SER A 302 -15.43 6.28 8.57
N ILE A 303 -14.20 6.00 8.12
CA ILE A 303 -13.07 6.90 8.36
C ILE A 303 -13.25 8.22 7.63
N LEU A 304 -13.59 8.17 6.34
CA LEU A 304 -13.83 9.41 5.58
C LEU A 304 -14.96 10.24 6.17
N HIS A 305 -15.98 9.62 6.77
CA HIS A 305 -17.07 10.32 7.41
C HIS A 305 -16.60 11.14 8.61
N ASP A 306 -15.88 10.52 9.55
CA ASP A 306 -15.33 11.22 10.72
C ASP A 306 -14.32 12.32 10.31
N ILE A 307 -13.43 12.04 9.36
CA ILE A 307 -12.43 13.02 8.89
C ILE A 307 -13.12 14.18 8.18
N ASN A 308 -14.05 13.88 7.27
CA ASN A 308 -14.69 14.91 6.47
C ASN A 308 -15.65 15.77 7.30
N ASP A 309 -16.27 15.23 8.35
CA ASP A 309 -17.03 16.03 9.31
C ASP A 309 -16.16 17.15 9.90
N TYR A 310 -15.00 16.79 10.46
CA TYR A 310 -14.04 17.76 10.97
C TYR A 310 -13.57 18.77 9.91
N MET A 311 -13.21 18.29 8.71
CA MET A 311 -12.76 19.18 7.64
C MET A 311 -13.87 20.13 7.17
N LEU A 312 -15.12 19.70 7.11
CA LEU A 312 -16.22 20.60 6.77
C LEU A 312 -16.46 21.60 7.89
N TYR A 313 -16.44 21.18 9.15
CA TYR A 313 -16.58 22.07 10.30
C TYR A 313 -15.55 23.20 10.29
N GLU A 314 -14.28 22.86 10.07
CA GLU A 314 -13.17 23.82 10.11
C GLU A 314 -13.20 24.83 8.96
N PHE A 315 -13.62 24.39 7.76
CA PHE A 315 -13.47 25.19 6.54
C PHE A 315 -14.77 25.75 5.96
N SER A 316 -15.92 25.50 6.58
CA SER A 316 -17.23 25.94 6.09
C SER A 316 -17.86 26.99 6.99
N THR A 317 -18.77 27.79 6.44
CA THR A 317 -19.73 28.54 7.30
C THR A 317 -20.71 27.54 7.95
N PRO A 318 -21.40 27.91 9.04
CA PRO A 318 -22.35 27.01 9.69
C PRO A 318 -23.42 26.43 8.75
N SER A 319 -23.97 27.25 7.85
CA SER A 319 -24.98 26.78 6.88
C SER A 319 -24.38 25.90 5.79
N GLU A 320 -23.16 26.18 5.34
CA GLU A 320 -22.45 25.30 4.40
C GLU A 320 -22.15 23.94 5.05
N TYR A 321 -21.68 23.94 6.30
CA TYR A 321 -21.39 22.73 7.07
C TYR A 321 -22.63 21.83 7.19
N GLU A 322 -23.76 22.37 7.66
CA GLU A 322 -24.99 21.60 7.85
C GLU A 322 -25.49 20.95 6.55
N VAL A 323 -25.49 21.70 5.43
CA VAL A 323 -25.96 21.19 4.14
C VAL A 323 -25.00 20.14 3.57
N ASN A 324 -23.68 20.36 3.67
CA ASN A 324 -22.69 19.41 3.18
C ASN A 324 -22.69 18.11 4.00
N LEU A 325 -22.84 18.23 5.33
CA LEU A 325 -22.93 17.07 6.22
C LEU A 325 -24.17 16.23 5.90
N LEU A 326 -25.34 16.86 5.74
CA LEU A 326 -26.58 16.16 5.37
C LEU A 326 -26.45 15.43 4.04
N LEU A 327 -25.83 16.04 3.03
CA LEU A 327 -25.62 15.41 1.73
C LEU A 327 -24.76 14.13 1.87
N LEU A 328 -23.64 14.23 2.58
CA LEU A 328 -22.73 13.10 2.76
C LEU A 328 -23.34 12.00 3.62
N GLU A 329 -24.08 12.35 4.68
CA GLU A 329 -24.84 11.40 5.49
C GLU A 329 -25.83 10.61 4.63
N LYS A 330 -26.56 11.27 3.71
CA LYS A 330 -27.49 10.58 2.80
C LYS A 330 -26.79 9.65 1.82
N ILE A 331 -25.58 10.00 1.37
CA ILE A 331 -24.76 9.10 0.53
C ILE A 331 -24.25 7.92 1.36
N PHE A 332 -23.81 8.16 2.60
CA PHE A 332 -23.34 7.13 3.52
C PHE A 332 -24.45 6.13 3.89
N GLU A 333 -25.63 6.61 4.27
CA GLU A 333 -26.82 5.78 4.51
C GLU A 333 -27.17 4.91 3.28
N LYS A 334 -27.07 5.49 2.08
CA LYS A 334 -27.31 4.77 0.83
C LYS A 334 -26.28 3.66 0.61
N GLN A 335 -25.02 3.88 0.99
CA GLN A 335 -24.00 2.84 0.97
C GLN A 335 -24.35 1.72 1.96
N GLN A 336 -24.68 2.07 3.21
CA GLN A 336 -24.99 1.06 4.23
C GLN A 336 -26.16 0.17 3.82
N LYS A 337 -27.26 0.77 3.32
CA LYS A 337 -28.42 0.02 2.80
C LYS A 337 -28.07 -0.90 1.62
N SER A 338 -26.97 -0.65 0.92
CA SER A 338 -26.55 -1.52 -0.17
C SER A 338 -25.91 -2.82 0.31
N PHE A 339 -25.61 -2.94 1.61
CA PHE A 339 -25.02 -4.12 2.25
C PHE A 339 -26.06 -5.04 2.90
N ASP A 340 -27.33 -4.62 2.97
CA ASP A 340 -28.43 -5.46 3.41
C ASP A 340 -28.76 -6.47 2.29
N ILE A 341 -27.99 -7.56 2.21
CA ILE A 341 -28.08 -8.64 1.21
C ILE A 341 -28.88 -9.82 1.75
#